data_AF-A0A5K1F2T0-F1
#
_entry.id   AF-A0A5K1F2T0-F1
#
_cell.length_a   1.000
_cell.length_b   1.000
_cell.length_c   1.000
_cell.angle_alpha   90.00
_cell.angle_beta   90.00
_cell.angle_gamma   90.00
#
_symmetry.space_group_name_H-M   'P 1'
#
loop_
_entity.id
_entity.type
_entity.pdbx_description
1 polymer ?
#
loop_
_entity_poly.entity_id
_entity_poly.type
_entity_poly.pdbx_seq_one_letter_code
_entity_poly.pdbx_strand_id
1 'polypeptide(L)' 'LGEMKQKMASALTVMFLGLFVLPSVIDAFVPRRPIDVPFQKNYVPTWAQDHIKYINGGSEVQLMLDKYT' A
#
# COMPACT_ATOMS: atom_id res chain seq x y z
N LEU A 1 -14.79 -42.22 -31.17
CA LEU A 1 -15.19 -40.81 -31.43
C LEU A 1 -15.88 -40.15 -30.22
N GLY A 2 -16.86 -40.81 -29.57
CA GLY A 2 -17.56 -40.26 -28.40
C GLY A 2 -16.66 -39.98 -27.18
N GLU A 3 -15.75 -40.91 -26.86
CA GLU A 3 -14.82 -40.74 -25.73
C GLU A 3 -13.84 -39.58 -25.91
N MET A 4 -13.35 -39.36 -27.14
CA MET A 4 -12.48 -38.22 -27.44
C MET A 4 -13.22 -36.89 -27.26
N LYS A 5 -14.48 -36.81 -27.72
CA LYS A 5 -15.32 -35.63 -27.54
C LYS A 5 -15.57 -35.35 -26.05
N GLN A 6 -15.79 -36.40 -25.26
CA GLN A 6 -15.96 -36.29 -23.80
C GLN A 6 -14.69 -35.78 -23.10
N LYS A 7 -13.51 -36.30 -23.48
CA LYS A 7 -12.22 -35.85 -22.93
C LYS A 7 -11.93 -34.39 -23.28
N MET A 8 -12.18 -33.99 -24.53
CA MET A 8 -12.01 -32.60 -24.97
C MET A 8 -13.00 -31.65 -24.28
N ALA A 9 -14.27 -32.04 -24.14
CA ALA A 9 -15.27 -31.27 -23.41
C ALA A 9 -14.86 -31.08 -21.95
N SER A 10 -14.43 -32.15 -21.27
CA SER A 10 -13.94 -32.09 -19.89
C SER A 10 -12.71 -31.18 -19.74
N ALA A 11 -11.75 -31.26 -20.67
CA ALA A 11 -10.58 -30.39 -20.67
C ALA A 11 -10.96 -28.91 -20.86
N LEU A 12 -11.89 -28.61 -21.78
CA LEU A 12 -12.42 -27.24 -21.94
C LEU A 12 -13.13 -26.77 -20.68
N THR A 13 -13.97 -27.60 -20.05
CA THR A 13 -14.66 -27.23 -18.80
C THR A 13 -13.67 -26.91 -17.68
N VAL A 14 -12.61 -27.71 -17.53
CA VAL A 14 -11.56 -27.46 -16.53
C VAL A 14 -10.80 -26.16 -16.83
N MET A 15 -10.48 -25.88 -18.10
CA MET A 15 -9.83 -24.63 -18.49
C MET A 15 -10.72 -23.40 -18.23
N PHE A 16 -12.01 -23.47 -18.56
CA PHE A 16 -12.95 -22.38 -18.28
C PHE A 16 -13.09 -22.14 -16.77
N LEU A 17 -13.23 -23.19 -15.97
CA LEU A 17 -13.27 -23.07 -14.51
C LEU A 17 -11.98 -22.45 -13.95
N GLY A 18 -10.81 -22.85 -14.46
CA GLY A 18 -9.53 -22.23 -14.10
C GLY A 18 -9.49 -20.74 -14.44
N LEU A 19 -9.94 -20.34 -15.63
CA LEU A 19 -9.96 -18.93 -16.06
C LEU A 19 -10.91 -18.05 -15.22
N PHE A 20 -11.99 -18.59 -14.68
CA PHE A 20 -12.92 -17.83 -13.82
C PHE A 20 -12.51 -17.83 -12.34
N VAL A 21 -11.78 -18.84 -11.86
CA VAL A 21 -11.35 -18.95 -10.45
C VAL A 21 -10.02 -18.25 -10.20
N LEU A 22 -9.11 -18.17 -11.17
CA LEU A 22 -7.80 -17.53 -10.95
C LEU A 22 -7.86 -16.01 -10.71
N PRO A 23 -8.71 -15.20 -11.37
CA PRO A 23 -8.78 -13.76 -11.14
C PRO A 23 -9.40 -13.37 -9.79
N SER A 24 -10.22 -14.24 -9.19
CA SER A 24 -10.90 -13.94 -7.91
C SER A 24 -10.00 -14.11 -6.69
N VAL A 25 -8.78 -14.63 -6.86
CA VAL A 25 -7.80 -14.85 -5.78
C VAL A 25 -6.72 -13.76 -5.73
N ILE A 26 -6.74 -12.81 -6.67
CA ILE A 26 -5.84 -11.66 -6.65
C ILE A 26 -6.46 -10.57 -5.76
N ASP A 27 -6.41 -10.79 -4.45
CA ASP A 27 -6.71 -9.73 -3.49
C ASP A 27 -5.50 -8.79 -3.46
N ALA A 28 -5.58 -7.69 -4.20
CA ALA A 28 -4.59 -6.62 -4.09
C ALA A 28 -4.69 -6.04 -2.68
N PHE A 29 -3.78 -6.47 -1.78
CA PHE A 29 -3.73 -6.00 -0.40
C PHE A 29 -3.80 -4.48 -0.37
N VAL A 30 -4.94 -3.95 0.08
CA VAL A 30 -5.12 -2.51 0.26
C VAL A 30 -4.03 -2.05 1.24
N PRO A 31 -3.23 -1.04 0.89
CA PRO A 31 -2.25 -0.48 1.82
C PRO A 31 -2.91 -0.15 3.15
N ARG A 32 -2.23 -0.42 4.26
CA ARG A 32 -2.73 -0.05 5.59
C ARG A 32 -3.03 1.45 5.59
N ARG A 33 -4.12 1.83 6.26
CA ARG A 33 -4.46 3.24 6.43
C ARG A 33 -3.25 3.96 7.05
N PRO A 34 -2.90 5.17 6.57
CA PRO A 34 -1.87 5.98 7.21
C PRO A 34 -2.16 6.14 8.70
N ILE A 35 -1.11 6.03 9.52
CA ILE A 35 -1.19 6.21 10.96
C ILE A 35 -0.33 7.42 11.30
N ASP A 36 -0.95 8.42 11.90
CA ASP A 36 -0.25 9.61 12.35
C ASP A 36 0.72 9.27 13.49
N VAL A 37 1.94 9.78 13.39
CA VAL A 37 3.02 9.54 14.34
C VAL A 37 3.80 10.82 14.60
N PRO A 38 4.45 10.97 15.77
CA PRO A 38 5.31 12.11 16.02
C PRO A 38 6.45 12.21 14.99
N PHE A 39 6.82 13.43 14.61
CA PHE A 39 7.86 13.74 13.64
C PHE A 39 9.16 12.97 13.88
N GLN A 40 9.59 12.89 15.14
CA GLN A 40 10.85 12.28 15.57
C GLN A 40 10.91 10.77 15.30
N LYS A 41 9.76 10.13 15.01
CA LYS A 41 9.74 8.70 14.67
C LYS A 41 10.39 8.42 13.32
N ASN A 42 10.22 9.33 12.35
CA ASN A 42 10.62 9.09 10.96
C ASN A 42 11.55 10.18 10.40
N TYR A 43 11.69 11.32 11.09
CA TYR A 43 12.45 12.46 10.61
C TYR A 43 13.39 13.00 11.68
N VAL A 44 14.53 13.54 11.25
CA VAL A 44 15.48 14.28 12.07
C VAL A 44 15.75 15.64 11.44
N PRO A 45 15.88 16.71 12.25
CA PRO A 45 16.17 18.03 11.72
C PRO A 45 17.60 18.09 11.19
N THR A 46 17.76 18.75 10.05
CA THR A 46 19.07 18.88 9.38
C THR A 46 19.71 20.26 9.60
N TRP A 47 18.90 21.31 9.74
CA TRP A 47 19.35 22.68 9.91
C TRP A 47 18.39 23.46 10.80
N ALA A 48 18.90 24.49 11.48
CA ALA A 48 18.15 25.42 12.32
C ALA A 48 17.11 24.73 13.21
N GLN A 49 17.57 23.82 14.08
CA GLN A 49 16.66 23.03 14.93
C GLN A 49 15.82 23.90 15.88
N ASP A 50 16.34 25.07 16.25
CA ASP A 50 15.64 26.10 17.00
C ASP A 50 14.50 26.76 16.21
N HIS A 51 14.51 26.66 14.88
CA HIS A 51 13.46 27.13 13.98
C HIS A 51 12.38 26.09 13.71
N ILE A 52 12.36 24.99 14.47
CA ILE A 52 11.38 23.91 14.35
C ILE A 52 10.56 23.86 15.63
N LYS A 53 9.28 24.23 15.54
CA LYS A 53 8.36 24.23 16.68
C LYS A 53 7.55 22.94 16.69
N TYR A 54 7.74 22.14 17.75
CA TYR A 54 6.98 20.92 17.99
C TYR A 54 5.70 21.24 18.77
N ILE A 55 4.55 20.81 18.23
CA ILE A 55 3.23 20.98 18.83
C ILE A 55 2.67 19.59 19.15
N ASN A 56 1.95 19.45 20.27
CA ASN A 56 1.34 18.19 20.71
C ASN A 56 2.32 17.01 20.70
N GLY A 57 3.51 17.21 21.28
CA GLY A 57 4.55 16.19 21.36
C GLY A 57 5.22 15.84 20.02
N GLY A 58 5.06 16.68 18.99
CA GLY A 58 5.61 16.45 17.65
C GLY A 58 4.64 15.83 16.66
N SER A 59 3.35 15.72 17.02
CA SER A 59 2.29 15.32 16.09
C SER A 59 2.04 16.39 15.00
N GLU A 60 2.32 17.65 15.33
CA GLU A 60 2.40 18.75 14.37
C GLU A 60 3.75 19.46 14.55
N VAL A 61 4.31 19.93 13.43
CA VAL A 61 5.55 20.70 13.41
C VAL A 61 5.37 21.93 12.54
N GLN A 62 5.83 23.08 13.03
CA GLN A 62 5.89 24.32 12.26
C GLN A 62 7.35 24.67 12.00
N LEU A 63 7.67 24.94 10.74
CA LEU A 63 8.98 25.44 10.32
C LEU A 63 8.91 26.97 10.30
N MET A 64 9.82 27.61 11.03
CA MET A 64 9.93 29.06 11.14
C MET A 64 11.00 29.54 10.18
N LEU A 65 10.72 30.64 9.48
CA LEU A 65 11.64 31.26 8.53
C LEU A 65 11.78 32.73 8.87
N ASP A 66 13.02 33.19 8.99
CA ASP A 66 13.36 34.61 9.04
C ASP A 66 14.52 34.96 8.10
N LYS A 67 15.04 36.19 8.21
CA LYS A 67 16.12 36.66 7.31
C LYS A 67 17.48 35.99 7.57
N TYR A 68 17.64 35.31 8.70
CA TYR A 68 18.86 34.65 9.11
C TYR A 68 18.82 33.17 8.78
N THR A 69 17.67 32.51 8.99
CA THR A 69 17.51 31.08 8.69
C THR A 69 16.06 30.61 8.63
#